data_AF-A0A497R177-F1
#
_entry.id   AF-A0A497R177-F1
#
_cell.length_a   1.000
_cell.length_b   1.000
_cell.length_c   1.000
_cell.angle_alpha   90.00
_cell.angle_beta   90.00
_cell.angle_gamma   90.00
#
_symmetry.space_group_name_H-M   'P 1'
#
loop_
_entity.id
_entity.type
_entity.pdbx_description
1 polymer ?
#
loop_
_entity_poly.entity_id
_entity_poly.type
_entity_poly.pdbx_seq_one_letter_code
_entity_poly.pdbx_strand_id
1 'polypeptide(L)'
;MTWTIQAFIDHWIIPSSWQDYRDIVMESLTVLAFLFLLVVIIISMKKSPILNKHGSIEFLFFVILGFVHATMNVFDEFAWIGPYTYWKLGKDLTLLFAAIILVVGFFRFFTFSWRLLGEEDEGGRAKKIEETTP
;
A
#
# COMPACT_ATOMS: atom_id res chain seq x y z
N MET A 1 33.05 -9.24 -9.06
CA MET A 1 32.32 -8.01 -9.42
C MET A 1 30.94 -8.44 -9.91
N THR A 2 29.97 -8.58 -9.00
CA THR A 2 28.62 -9.04 -9.35
C THR A 2 27.80 -7.85 -9.78
N TRP A 3 27.61 -7.69 -11.09
CA TRP A 3 26.63 -6.78 -11.64
C TRP A 3 25.24 -7.28 -11.21
N THR A 4 24.49 -6.46 -10.47
CA THR A 4 23.08 -6.74 -10.23
C THR A 4 22.35 -6.65 -11.57
N ILE A 5 21.29 -7.46 -11.75
CA ILE A 5 20.47 -7.45 -12.97
C ILE A 5 19.98 -6.03 -13.27
N GLN A 6 19.73 -5.24 -12.22
CA GLN A 6 19.41 -3.81 -12.29
C GLN A 6 20.50 -3.00 -13.02
N ALA A 7 21.76 -3.15 -12.62
CA ALA A 7 22.89 -2.40 -13.19
C ALA A 7 23.17 -2.77 -14.67
N PHE A 8 22.81 -3.98 -15.09
CA PHE A 8 22.91 -4.39 -16.50
C PHE A 8 21.80 -3.78 -17.36
N ILE A 9 20.57 -3.74 -16.84
CA ILE A 9 19.41 -3.13 -17.50
C ILE A 9 19.62 -1.61 -17.66
N ASP A 10 20.11 -0.95 -16.60
CA ASP A 10 20.34 0.48 -16.59
C ASP A 10 21.46 0.91 -17.56
N HIS A 11 22.45 0.05 -17.82
CA HIS A 11 23.56 0.39 -18.72
C HIS A 11 23.22 0.21 -20.22
N TRP A 12 22.34 -0.75 -20.56
CA TRP A 12 22.12 -1.15 -21.96
C TRP A 12 20.79 -0.69 -22.56
N ILE A 13 19.76 -0.40 -21.75
CA ILE A 13 18.40 -0.21 -22.26
C ILE A 13 17.96 1.26 -22.24
N ILE A 14 18.55 2.10 -21.38
CA ILE A 14 18.10 3.50 -21.21
C ILE A 14 19.34 4.40 -21.09
N PRO A 15 19.56 5.38 -21.99
CA PRO A 15 20.63 6.36 -21.83
C PRO A 15 20.43 7.07 -20.49
N SER A 16 21.50 7.36 -19.74
CA SER A 16 21.41 8.02 -18.43
C SER A 16 20.65 9.36 -18.46
N SER A 17 20.62 10.04 -19.61
CA SER A 17 19.82 11.26 -19.82
C SER A 17 18.31 11.05 -19.90
N TRP A 18 17.83 9.82 -20.01
CA TRP A 18 16.42 9.44 -20.04
C TRP A 18 15.94 8.82 -18.72
N GLN A 19 16.83 8.54 -17.77
CA GLN A 19 16.46 7.99 -16.46
C GLN A 19 15.60 8.99 -15.67
N ASP A 20 16.02 10.25 -15.57
CA ASP A 20 15.26 11.29 -14.87
C ASP A 20 13.83 11.44 -15.43
N TYR A 21 13.68 11.42 -16.76
CA TYR A 21 12.36 11.49 -17.40
C TYR A 21 11.49 10.28 -17.09
N ARG A 22 12.07 9.07 -17.08
CA ARG A 22 11.35 7.85 -16.73
C ARG A 22 10.89 7.90 -15.28
N ASP A 23 11.76 8.32 -14.37
CA ASP A 23 11.47 8.34 -12.94
C ASP A 23 10.35 9.34 -12.65
N ILE A 24 10.42 10.55 -13.20
CA ILE A 24 9.34 11.55 -13.12
C ILE A 24 8.00 10.98 -13.64
N VAL A 25 8.01 10.28 -14.77
CA VAL A 25 6.79 9.70 -15.35
C VAL A 25 6.23 8.58 -14.47
N MET A 26 7.08 7.69 -13.98
CA MET A 26 6.67 6.57 -13.12
C MET A 26 6.14 7.07 -11.77
N GLU A 27 6.78 8.07 -11.18
CA GLU A 27 6.33 8.68 -9.93
C GLU A 27 5.00 9.43 -10.11
N SER A 28 4.85 10.18 -11.20
CA SER A 28 3.59 10.85 -11.55
C SER A 28 2.45 9.86 -11.78
N LEU A 29 2.71 8.74 -12.47
CA LEU A 29 1.76 7.65 -12.62
C LEU A 29 1.39 7.00 -11.28
N THR A 30 2.35 6.91 -10.36
CA THR A 30 2.12 6.37 -9.01
C THR A 30 1.18 7.28 -8.21
N VAL A 31 1.35 8.60 -8.29
CA VAL A 31 0.42 9.57 -7.69
C VAL A 31 -1.00 9.40 -8.25
N LEU A 32 -1.13 9.26 -9.58
CA LEU A 32 -2.41 9.00 -10.23
C LEU A 32 -3.04 7.67 -9.79
N ALA A 33 -2.24 6.62 -9.64
CA ALA A 33 -2.70 5.32 -9.15
C ALA A 33 -3.26 5.41 -7.72
N PHE A 34 -2.58 6.12 -6.81
CA PHE A 34 -3.09 6.36 -5.46
C PHE A 34 -4.37 7.19 -5.46
N LEU A 35 -4.46 8.19 -6.32
CA LEU A 35 -5.67 9.02 -6.44
C LEU A 35 -6.86 8.18 -6.95
N PHE A 36 -6.63 7.30 -7.93
CA PHE A 36 -7.63 6.34 -8.39
C PHE A 36 -8.04 5.38 -7.27
N LEU A 37 -7.08 4.80 -6.53
CA LEU A 37 -7.37 3.94 -5.38
C LEU A 37 -8.19 4.66 -4.30
N LEU A 38 -7.89 5.92 -4.02
CA LEU A 38 -8.63 6.73 -3.05
C LEU A 38 -10.09 6.87 -3.46
N VAL A 39 -10.35 7.17 -4.74
CA VAL A 39 -11.72 7.26 -5.29
C VAL A 39 -12.44 5.91 -5.18
N VAL A 40 -11.78 4.82 -5.56
CA VAL A 40 -12.36 3.46 -5.47
C VAL A 40 -12.72 3.10 -4.03
N ILE A 41 -11.83 3.39 -3.06
CA ILE A 41 -12.09 3.14 -1.64
C ILE A 41 -13.28 3.96 -1.15
N ILE A 42 -13.34 5.26 -1.46
CA ILE A 42 -14.45 6.12 -1.04
C ILE A 42 -15.78 5.63 -1.61
N ILE A 43 -15.82 5.21 -2.88
CA ILE A 43 -17.02 4.64 -3.51
C ILE A 43 -17.38 3.31 -2.84
N SER A 44 -16.39 2.45 -2.59
CA SER A 44 -16.58 1.14 -1.97
C SER A 44 -17.12 1.25 -0.55
N MET A 45 -16.60 2.20 0.25
CA MET A 45 -17.08 2.49 1.60
C MET A 45 -18.53 2.95 1.62
N LYS A 46 -18.98 3.70 0.60
CA LYS A 46 -20.38 4.11 0.48
C LYS A 46 -21.33 2.97 0.08
N LYS A 47 -20.87 2.01 -0.72
CA LYS A 47 -21.71 0.90 -1.22
C LYS A 47 -21.73 -0.32 -0.30
N SER A 48 -20.67 -0.59 0.46
CA SER A 48 -20.54 -1.83 1.25
C SER A 48 -20.36 -1.54 2.75
N PRO A 49 -21.43 -1.61 3.56
CA PRO A 49 -21.34 -1.41 5.01
C PRO A 49 -20.51 -2.50 5.72
N ILE A 50 -20.34 -3.67 5.09
CA ILE A 50 -19.51 -4.79 5.59
C ILE A 50 -18.03 -4.39 5.65
N LEU A 51 -17.54 -3.73 4.60
CA LEU A 51 -16.17 -3.21 4.53
C LEU A 51 -15.93 -2.16 5.62
N ASN A 52 -16.92 -1.30 5.88
CA ASN A 52 -16.81 -0.20 6.83
C ASN A 52 -16.64 -0.69 8.29
N LYS A 53 -17.11 -1.90 8.62
CA LYS A 53 -16.98 -2.49 9.96
C LYS A 53 -15.64 -3.17 10.26
N HIS A 54 -14.88 -3.62 9.25
CA HIS A 54 -13.77 -4.58 9.46
C HIS A 54 -12.38 -4.13 8.99
N GLY A 55 -12.23 -2.89 8.51
CA GLY A 55 -10.88 -2.37 8.24
C GLY A 55 -10.75 -1.34 7.13
N SER A 56 -11.84 -0.75 6.65
CA SER A 56 -11.79 0.26 5.58
C SER A 56 -10.96 1.49 5.96
N ILE A 57 -10.89 1.81 7.25
CA ILE A 57 -10.18 2.99 7.75
C ILE A 57 -8.67 2.82 7.60
N GLU A 58 -8.12 1.63 7.89
CA GLU A 58 -6.70 1.34 7.71
C GLU A 58 -6.28 1.41 6.24
N PHE A 59 -7.11 0.87 5.33
CA PHE A 59 -6.89 0.99 3.89
C PHE A 59 -6.95 2.44 3.42
N LEU A 60 -7.88 3.23 3.96
CA LEU A 60 -7.97 4.65 3.66
C LEU A 60 -6.71 5.39 4.13
N PHE A 61 -6.25 5.14 5.36
CA PHE A 61 -5.01 5.72 5.88
C PHE A 61 -3.78 5.31 5.06
N PHE A 62 -3.70 4.04 4.66
CA PHE A 62 -2.63 3.56 3.79
C PHE A 62 -2.61 4.33 2.47
N VAL A 63 -3.76 4.47 1.81
CA VAL A 63 -3.84 5.17 0.52
C VAL A 63 -3.54 6.66 0.66
N ILE A 64 -3.97 7.30 1.74
CA ILE A 64 -3.64 8.71 2.01
C ILE A 64 -2.14 8.87 2.24
N LEU A 65 -1.51 8.03 3.07
CA LEU A 65 -0.07 8.10 3.33
C LEU A 65 0.76 7.76 2.10
N GLY A 66 0.33 6.76 1.32
CA GLY A 66 0.94 6.41 0.04
C GLY A 66 0.85 7.55 -0.98
N PHE A 67 -0.30 8.23 -1.04
CA PHE A 67 -0.47 9.43 -1.88
C PHE A 67 0.46 10.56 -1.46
N VAL A 68 0.55 10.86 -0.16
CA VAL A 68 1.45 11.88 0.38
C VAL A 68 2.90 11.53 0.04
N HIS A 69 3.32 10.29 0.28
CA HIS A 69 4.67 9.83 -0.05
C HIS A 69 4.99 9.93 -1.55
N ALA A 70 4.09 9.44 -2.41
CA ALA A 70 4.28 9.52 -3.86
C ALA A 70 4.35 10.99 -4.34
N THR A 71 3.54 11.86 -3.74
CA THR A 71 3.58 13.30 -4.03
C THR A 71 4.91 13.91 -3.59
N MET A 72 5.41 13.55 -2.39
CA MET A 72 6.71 14.01 -1.90
C MET A 72 7.86 13.60 -2.83
N ASN A 73 7.81 12.40 -3.42
CA ASN A 73 8.78 11.95 -4.41
C ASN A 73 8.75 12.83 -5.67
N VAL A 74 7.56 13.05 -6.25
CA VAL A 74 7.41 13.94 -7.41
C VAL A 74 7.92 15.35 -7.09
N PHE A 75 7.64 15.89 -5.89
CA PHE A 75 8.16 17.20 -5.48
C PHE A 75 9.68 17.22 -5.29
N ASP A 76 10.29 16.13 -4.81
CA ASP A 76 11.75 15.96 -4.71
C ASP A 76 12.39 16.17 -6.10
N GLU A 77 11.80 15.50 -7.10
CA GLU A 77 12.27 15.48 -8.49
C GLU A 77 12.03 16.84 -9.19
N PHE A 78 10.86 17.46 -9.00
CA PHE A 78 10.50 18.72 -9.67
C PHE A 78 11.10 19.97 -9.03
N ALA A 79 11.10 20.04 -7.70
CA ALA A 79 11.53 21.25 -6.99
C ALA A 79 13.02 21.22 -6.62
N TRP A 80 13.71 20.12 -6.94
CA TRP A 80 15.12 19.88 -6.58
C TRP A 80 15.39 20.30 -5.13
N ILE A 81 14.42 20.00 -4.26
CA ILE A 81 14.55 20.26 -2.83
C ILE A 81 15.75 19.41 -2.44
N GLY A 82 16.90 20.05 -2.24
CA GLY A 82 18.17 19.37 -2.10
C GLY A 82 18.17 18.38 -0.92
N PRO A 83 19.33 17.80 -0.55
CA PRO A 83 19.43 16.79 0.50
C PRO A 83 19.24 17.40 1.90
N TYR A 84 18.13 18.09 2.14
CA TYR A 84 17.69 18.54 3.44
C TYR A 84 17.35 17.31 4.25
N THR A 85 18.22 17.01 5.20
CA THR A 85 18.14 15.83 6.08
C THR A 85 16.74 15.64 6.67
N TYR A 86 16.04 16.73 7.03
CA TYR A 86 14.70 16.68 7.60
C TYR A 86 13.62 16.28 6.58
N TRP A 87 13.75 16.68 5.31
CA TRP A 87 12.81 16.32 4.25
C TRP A 87 12.91 14.83 3.93
N LYS A 88 14.14 14.34 3.74
CA LYS A 88 14.43 12.92 3.49
C LYS A 88 13.97 12.04 4.65
N LEU A 89 14.23 12.44 5.90
CA LEU A 89 13.74 11.74 7.07
C LEU A 89 12.20 11.69 7.10
N GLY A 90 11.52 12.79 6.79
CA GLY A 90 10.05 12.83 6.73
C GLY A 90 9.48 11.87 5.68
N LYS A 91 10.15 11.77 4.52
CA LYS A 91 9.81 10.83 3.45
C LYS A 91 9.95 9.37 3.89
N ASP A 92 11.12 9.03 4.43
CA ASP A 92 11.42 7.67 4.91
C ASP A 92 10.48 7.25 6.06
N LEU A 93 10.16 8.17 6.97
CA LEU A 93 9.18 7.93 8.02
C LEU A 93 7.77 7.71 7.47
N THR A 94 7.36 8.50 6.47
CA THR A 94 6.05 8.35 5.83
C THR A 94 5.93 6.98 5.15
N LEU A 95 7.00 6.54 4.47
CA LEU A 95 7.09 5.20 3.89
C LEU A 95 7.00 4.10 4.96
N LEU A 96 7.74 4.27 6.07
CA LEU A 96 7.72 3.33 7.18
C LEU A 96 6.31 3.20 7.79
N PHE A 97 5.64 4.32 8.05
CA PHE A 97 4.26 4.31 8.56
C PHE A 97 3.28 3.69 7.55
N ALA A 98 3.42 4.01 6.26
CA ALA A 98 2.62 3.39 5.21
C ALA A 98 2.82 1.86 5.18
N ALA A 99 4.05 1.38 5.31
CA ALA A 99 4.34 -0.06 5.35
C ALA A 99 3.73 -0.74 6.59
N ILE A 100 3.82 -0.12 7.77
CA ILE A 100 3.21 -0.65 9.00
C ILE A 100 1.69 -0.75 8.85
N ILE A 101 1.04 0.29 8.32
CA ILE A 101 -0.41 0.31 8.12
C ILE A 101 -0.82 -0.70 7.06
N LEU A 102 -0.02 -0.87 5.99
CA LEU A 102 -0.25 -1.89 4.98
C LEU A 102 -0.24 -3.30 5.58
N VAL A 103 0.74 -3.61 6.43
CA VAL A 103 0.83 -4.90 7.11
C VAL A 103 -0.40 -5.14 8.00
N VAL A 104 -0.79 -4.14 8.79
CA VAL A 104 -2.00 -4.23 9.63
C VAL A 104 -3.26 -4.40 8.79
N GLY A 105 -3.37 -3.66 7.68
CA GLY A 105 -4.45 -3.78 6.71
C GLY A 105 -4.53 -5.16 6.07
N PHE A 106 -3.39 -5.74 5.72
CA PHE A 106 -3.29 -7.10 5.17
C PHE A 106 -3.76 -8.16 6.15
N PHE A 107 -3.35 -8.08 7.42
CA PHE A 107 -3.82 -9.02 8.45
C PHE A 107 -5.34 -8.94 8.62
N ARG A 108 -5.91 -7.73 8.65
CA ARG A 108 -7.37 -7.55 8.76
C ARG A 108 -8.10 -8.05 7.52
N PHE A 109 -7.59 -7.76 6.33
CA PHE A 109 -8.13 -8.27 5.08
C PHE A 109 -8.10 -9.79 5.04
N PHE A 110 -6.99 -10.41 5.44
CA PHE A 110 -6.86 -11.87 5.50
C PHE A 110 -7.90 -12.48 6.46
N THR A 111 -8.05 -11.94 7.67
CA THR A 111 -9.09 -12.40 8.61
C THR A 111 -10.50 -12.24 8.03
N PHE A 112 -10.77 -11.14 7.32
CA PHE A 112 -12.05 -10.93 6.66
C PHE A 112 -12.30 -11.91 5.50
N SER A 113 -11.29 -12.18 4.68
CA SER A 113 -11.36 -13.18 3.61
C SER A 113 -11.56 -14.59 4.16
N TRP A 114 -10.86 -14.95 5.24
CA TRP A 114 -11.03 -16.23 5.94
C TRP A 114 -12.48 -16.41 6.44
N ARG A 115 -13.06 -15.34 7.01
CA ARG A 115 -14.48 -15.31 7.42
C ARG A 115 -15.44 -15.52 6.25
N LEU A 116 -15.17 -14.89 5.11
CA LEU A 116 -15.99 -15.04 3.91
C LEU A 116 -15.90 -16.45 3.30
N LEU A 117 -14.76 -17.12 3.45
CA LEU A 117 -14.56 -18.50 2.98
C LEU A 117 -15.24 -19.55 3.87
N GLY A 118 -15.85 -19.15 5.00
CA GLY A 118 -16.68 -20.02 5.83
C GLY A 118 -15.91 -20.94 6.79
N GLU A 119 -14.59 -20.77 6.92
CA GLU A 119 -13.73 -21.60 7.79
C GLU A 119 -13.86 -21.27 9.30
N GLU A 120 -14.71 -20.32 9.71
CA GLU A 120 -14.98 -20.03 11.13
C GLU A 120 -16.03 -20.97 11.76
N ASP A 121 -16.72 -21.82 11.00
CA ASP A 121 -17.85 -22.62 11.52
C ASP A 121 -17.45 -24.01 12.07
N GLU A 122 -16.20 -24.46 11.91
CA GLU A 122 -15.78 -25.78 12.41
C GLU A 122 -15.37 -25.76 13.90
N GLY A 123 -14.69 -24.71 14.35
CA GLY A 123 -14.26 -24.58 15.76
C GLY A 123 -15.41 -24.27 16.72
N GLY A 124 -16.45 -23.59 16.26
CA GLY A 124 -17.64 -23.24 17.05
C GLY A 124 -18.71 -24.34 17.08
N ARG A 125 -18.88 -25.10 15.99
CA ARG A 125 -19.83 -26.22 15.94
C ARG A 125 -19.30 -27.46 16.65
N ALA A 126 -18.00 -27.77 16.57
CA ALA A 126 -17.42 -28.89 17.30
C ALA A 126 -17.69 -28.78 18.82
N LYS A 127 -17.55 -27.57 19.37
CA LYS A 127 -17.79 -27.30 20.79
C LYS A 127 -19.27 -27.38 21.20
N LYS A 128 -20.20 -27.12 20.27
CA LYS A 128 -21.65 -27.20 20.52
C LYS A 128 -22.20 -28.63 20.39
N ILE A 129 -21.53 -29.49 19.63
CA ILE A 129 -21.90 -30.92 19.48
C ILE A 129 -21.44 -31.72 20.70
N GLU A 130 -20.28 -31.40 21.29
CA GLU A 130 -19.84 -32.05 22.54
C GLU A 130 -20.73 -31.73 23.76
N GLU A 131 -21.34 -30.54 23.84
CA GLU A 131 -22.27 -30.20 24.94
C GLU A 131 -23.68 -30.79 24.78
N THR A 132 -24.02 -31.37 23.62
CA THR A 132 -25.37 -31.90 23.34
C THR A 132 -25.43 -33.42 23.21
N THR A 133 -24.31 -34.12 23.44
CA THR A 133 -24.28 -35.59 23.45
C THR A 133 -24.21 -36.08 24.91
N PRO A 134 -25.31 -36.62 25.48
CA PRO A 134 -25.32 -37.17 26.85
C PRO A 134 -24.54 -38.48 26.99
#